data_AF-A0AA97B3K1-F1
#
_entry.id   AF-A0AA97B3K1-F1
#
_cell.length_a   1.000
_cell.length_b   1.000
_cell.length_c   1.000
_cell.angle_alpha   90.00
_cell.angle_beta   90.00
_cell.angle_gamma   90.00
#
_symmetry.space_group_name_H-M   'P 1'
#
loop_
_entity.id
_entity.type
_entity.pdbx_description
1 polymer ?
#
loop_
_entity_poly.entity_id
_entity_poly.type
_entity_poly.pdbx_seq_one_letter_code
_entity_poly.pdbx_strand_id
1 'polypeptide(L)'
;MSPSRTAHLVVDLGFGNASKGTLTDWLVRRHGAGLVVRFNGGAQAGHNGITDDGRHHTFSQFGAGIGGGAPHPEWQNAEFAWDDLGAALRRFKHDLRQLLELKGPPTLPSEWKKRFSELV
;
A
#
# COMPACT_ATOMS: atom_id res chain seq x y z
N MET A 1 -22.32 -15.99 18.81
CA MET A 1 -21.81 -14.60 18.68
C MET A 1 -20.77 -14.59 17.57
N SER A 2 -20.87 -13.68 16.60
CA SER A 2 -19.80 -13.51 15.61
C SER A 2 -18.58 -12.91 16.32
N PRO A 3 -17.34 -13.33 16.02
CA PRO A 3 -16.16 -12.79 16.66
C PRO A 3 -16.10 -11.26 16.45
N SER A 4 -15.81 -10.52 17.52
CA SER A 4 -15.56 -9.08 17.45
C SER A 4 -14.35 -8.84 16.56
N ARG A 5 -14.50 -8.02 15.52
CA ARG A 5 -13.39 -7.60 14.65
C ARG A 5 -12.77 -6.33 15.21
N THR A 6 -11.49 -6.38 15.53
CA THR A 6 -10.72 -5.23 16.03
C THR A 6 -9.84 -4.66 14.91
N ALA A 7 -9.84 -3.34 14.76
CA ALA A 7 -8.92 -2.62 13.88
C ALA A 7 -8.05 -1.67 14.71
N HIS A 8 -6.75 -1.65 14.42
CA HIS A 8 -5.81 -0.72 15.03
C HIS A 8 -5.46 0.38 14.02
N LEU A 9 -5.66 1.64 14.42
CA LEU A 9 -5.36 2.80 13.58
C LEU A 9 -4.09 3.48 14.08
N VAL A 10 -3.12 3.67 13.19
CA VAL A 10 -1.86 4.36 13.47
C VAL A 10 -1.81 5.64 12.67
N VAL A 11 -1.77 6.78 13.37
CA VAL A 11 -1.71 8.12 12.78
C VAL A 11 -0.63 8.94 13.45
N ASP A 12 -0.07 9.90 12.69
CA ASP A 12 0.86 10.88 13.22
C ASP A 12 0.08 12.06 13.76
N LEU A 13 0.55 12.66 14.85
CA LEU A 13 0.04 13.94 15.35
C LEU A 13 1.01 15.10 15.11
N GLY A 14 2.20 14.82 14.57
CA GLY A 14 3.21 15.79 14.16
C GLY A 14 3.31 15.95 12.64
N PHE A 15 4.53 16.23 12.16
CA PHE A 15 4.80 16.57 10.76
C PHE A 15 5.40 15.41 9.94
N GLY A 16 5.15 14.17 10.34
CA GLY A 16 5.72 12.99 9.67
C GLY A 16 6.92 12.41 10.42
N ASN A 17 7.47 11.32 9.86
CA ASN A 17 8.65 10.61 10.38
C ASN A 17 8.59 10.17 11.86
N ALA A 18 7.41 10.12 12.48
CA ALA A 18 7.21 9.65 13.86
C ALA A 18 7.24 8.11 14.01
N SER A 19 8.05 7.39 13.22
CA SER A 19 8.24 5.93 13.34
C SER A 19 6.96 5.08 13.29
N LYS A 20 5.90 5.59 12.67
CA LYS A 20 4.61 4.88 12.48
C LYS A 20 4.78 3.50 11.87
N GLY A 21 5.75 3.37 10.96
CA GLY A 21 6.04 2.10 10.31
C GLY A 21 6.44 1.01 11.30
N THR A 22 7.35 1.32 12.22
CA THR A 22 7.79 0.41 13.29
C THR A 22 6.65 0.03 14.23
N LEU A 23 5.77 0.99 14.57
CA LEU A 23 4.62 0.71 15.43
C LEU A 23 3.60 -0.21 14.74
N THR A 24 3.30 0.04 13.45
CA THR A 24 2.43 -0.84 12.67
C THR A 24 3.00 -2.25 12.58
N ASP A 25 4.29 -2.36 12.31
CA ASP A 25 5.03 -3.62 12.23
C ASP A 25 4.99 -4.42 13.55
N TRP A 26 5.13 -3.74 14.69
CA TRP A 26 4.94 -4.33 16.01
C TRP A 26 3.50 -4.79 16.26
N LEU A 27 2.50 -3.98 15.89
CA LEU A 27 1.07 -4.33 16.03
C LEU A 27 0.70 -5.56 15.19
N VAL A 28 1.24 -5.67 13.97
CA VAL A 28 1.05 -6.83 13.10
C VAL A 28 1.57 -8.10 13.78
N ARG A 29 2.82 -8.08 14.29
CA ARG A 29 3.40 -9.21 15.04
C ARG A 29 2.58 -9.56 16.28
N ARG A 30 2.23 -8.55 17.07
CA ARG A 30 1.54 -8.73 18.36
C ARG A 30 0.15 -9.36 18.20
N HIS A 31 -0.57 -8.99 17.15
CA HIS A 31 -1.97 -9.38 16.96
C HIS A 31 -2.17 -10.43 15.85
N GLY A 32 -1.10 -10.88 15.19
CA GLY A 32 -1.20 -11.80 14.06
C GLY A 32 -2.05 -11.23 12.92
N ALA A 33 -1.95 -9.92 12.68
CA ALA A 33 -2.83 -9.24 11.74
C ALA A 33 -2.52 -9.66 10.29
N GLY A 34 -3.50 -10.25 9.61
CA GLY A 34 -3.37 -10.68 8.21
C GLY A 34 -3.61 -9.58 7.16
N LEU A 35 -4.04 -8.38 7.57
CA LEU A 35 -4.34 -7.27 6.67
C LEU A 35 -3.77 -5.96 7.21
N VAL A 36 -2.99 -5.28 6.36
CA VAL A 36 -2.50 -3.93 6.59
C VAL A 36 -3.02 -3.03 5.47
N VAL A 37 -3.72 -1.95 5.83
CA VAL A 37 -4.27 -0.99 4.88
C VAL A 37 -3.54 0.34 5.02
N ARG A 38 -2.97 0.83 3.92
CA ARG A 38 -2.53 2.21 3.81
C ARG A 38 -3.63 3.05 3.18
N PHE A 39 -4.24 3.93 3.97
CA PHE A 39 -5.42 4.67 3.57
C PHE A 39 -5.14 6.09 3.04
N ASN A 40 -3.89 6.58 3.12
CA ASN A 40 -3.51 7.90 2.62
C ASN A 40 -2.01 7.97 2.25
N GLY A 41 -1.65 9.02 1.52
CA GLY A 41 -0.30 9.31 1.01
C GLY A 41 0.02 8.60 -0.31
N GLY A 42 1.22 8.84 -0.84
CA GLY A 42 1.75 8.25 -2.07
C GLY A 42 3.23 7.91 -1.96
N ALA A 43 3.95 7.95 -3.08
CA ALA A 43 5.37 7.59 -3.16
C ALA A 43 6.30 8.46 -2.28
N GLN A 44 5.82 9.59 -1.74
CA GLN A 44 6.59 10.46 -0.85
C GLN A 44 6.85 9.86 0.54
N ALA A 45 6.14 8.80 0.94
CA ALA A 45 6.36 8.14 2.22
C ALA A 45 7.48 7.11 2.08
N GLY A 46 8.43 7.09 3.02
CA GLY A 46 9.41 6.01 3.16
C GLY A 46 9.08 5.17 4.39
N HIS A 47 8.80 3.89 4.21
CA HIS A 47 8.69 2.93 5.30
C HIS A 47 9.94 2.07 5.32
N ASN A 48 10.61 2.07 6.47
CA ASN A 48 11.83 1.31 6.70
C ASN A 48 11.50 0.06 7.51
N GLY A 49 11.92 -1.09 7.02
CA GLY A 49 11.79 -2.38 7.70
C GLY A 49 13.14 -3.07 7.78
N ILE A 50 13.35 -3.82 8.86
CA ILE A 50 14.48 -4.72 9.03
C ILE A 50 13.92 -6.14 9.04
N THR A 51 14.45 -7.01 8.17
CA THR A 51 14.11 -8.44 8.14
C THR A 51 14.80 -9.18 9.28
N ASP A 52 14.36 -10.40 9.58
CA ASP A 52 14.92 -11.19 10.69
C ASP A 52 16.42 -11.54 10.49
N ASP A 53 16.88 -11.57 9.23
CA ASP A 53 18.30 -11.72 8.87
C ASP A 53 19.10 -10.39 8.85
N GLY A 54 18.48 -9.29 9.26
CA GLY A 54 19.12 -7.98 9.44
C GLY A 54 19.19 -7.09 8.21
N ARG A 55 18.62 -7.48 7.05
CA ARG A 55 18.59 -6.62 5.86
C ARG A 55 17.62 -5.46 6.02
N HIS A 56 18.01 -4.29 5.52
CA HIS A 56 17.19 -3.08 5.52
C HIS A 56 16.47 -2.89 4.19
N HIS A 57 15.15 -2.69 4.25
CA HIS A 57 14.29 -2.42 3.11
C HIS A 57 13.55 -1.11 3.31
N THR A 58 13.58 -0.25 2.29
CA THR A 58 12.75 0.95 2.23
C THR A 58 11.72 0.80 1.11
N PHE A 59 10.46 1.06 1.41
CA PHE A 59 9.37 1.03 0.43
C PHE A 59 8.40 2.18 0.60
N SER A 60 7.79 2.59 -0.51
CA SER A 60 6.87 3.75 -0.56
C SER A 60 5.48 3.41 -1.05
N GLN A 61 5.32 2.24 -1.68
CA GLN A 61 4.05 1.78 -2.26
C GLN A 61 3.25 0.94 -1.27
N PHE A 62 3.92 0.32 -0.30
CA PHE A 62 3.33 -0.62 0.64
C PHE A 62 3.16 -0.04 2.04
N GLY A 63 2.18 -0.59 2.79
CA GLY A 63 2.04 -0.33 4.22
C GLY A 63 3.19 -0.97 5.01
N ALA A 64 3.60 -0.33 6.11
CA ALA A 64 4.60 -0.92 6.99
C ALA A 64 4.07 -2.19 7.68
N GLY A 65 4.96 -3.13 8.03
CA GLY A 65 4.56 -4.41 8.61
C GLY A 65 4.08 -5.45 7.59
N ILE A 66 4.21 -5.18 6.28
CA ILE A 66 4.13 -6.24 5.28
C ILE A 66 5.15 -7.31 5.68
N GLY A 67 4.62 -8.49 6.01
CA GLY A 67 5.42 -9.64 6.33
C GLY A 67 5.76 -9.88 7.79
N GLY A 68 5.41 -8.97 8.70
CA GLY A 68 5.61 -9.14 10.14
C GLY A 68 4.64 -10.12 10.82
N GLY A 69 3.91 -10.97 10.08
CA GLY A 69 2.88 -11.82 10.71
C GLY A 69 2.53 -13.10 9.96
N ALA A 70 3.10 -13.35 8.79
CA ALA A 70 2.89 -14.58 8.04
C ALA A 70 4.17 -15.43 8.07
N PRO A 71 4.10 -16.76 8.30
CA PRO A 71 5.26 -17.66 8.33
C PRO A 71 5.89 -17.87 6.94
N HIS A 72 5.55 -17.03 5.96
CA HIS A 72 5.95 -17.16 4.59
C HIS A 72 6.91 -16.02 4.23
N PRO A 73 8.23 -16.26 4.16
CA PRO A 73 9.24 -15.28 3.78
C PRO A 73 9.27 -15.03 2.26
N GLU A 74 8.31 -15.57 1.51
CA GLU A 74 8.29 -15.49 0.06
C GLU A 74 8.13 -14.09 -0.51
N TRP A 75 7.67 -13.07 0.22
CA TRP A 75 7.79 -11.66 -0.25
C TRP A 75 9.19 -11.07 -0.05
N GLN A 76 10.06 -11.70 0.75
CA GLN A 76 11.48 -11.32 0.88
C GLN A 76 12.35 -11.95 -0.22
N ASN A 77 11.86 -13.01 -0.88
CA ASN A 77 12.55 -13.79 -1.92
C ASN A 77 11.75 -13.96 -3.23
N ALA A 78 10.52 -13.45 -3.32
CA ALA A 78 9.76 -13.48 -4.56
C ALA A 78 10.47 -12.55 -5.53
N GLU A 79 10.82 -13.09 -6.68
CA GLU A 79 10.90 -12.31 -7.89
C GLU A 79 9.56 -11.57 -7.99
N PHE A 80 9.59 -10.30 -7.60
CA PHE A 80 8.41 -9.48 -7.39
C PHE A 80 7.51 -9.67 -8.61
N ALA A 81 6.25 -10.07 -8.41
CA ALA A 81 5.34 -10.43 -9.49
C ALA A 81 4.94 -9.15 -10.26
N TRP A 82 5.88 -8.63 -11.04
CA TRP A 82 5.79 -7.40 -11.82
C TRP A 82 4.61 -7.49 -12.80
N ASP A 83 4.32 -8.70 -13.28
CA ASP A 83 3.17 -8.98 -14.13
C ASP A 83 1.85 -8.83 -13.38
N ASP A 84 1.76 -9.30 -12.14
CA ASP A 84 0.57 -9.18 -11.30
C ASP A 84 0.35 -7.73 -10.85
N LEU A 85 1.42 -7.04 -10.44
CA LEU A 85 1.36 -5.61 -10.14
C LEU A 85 0.97 -4.81 -11.39
N GLY A 86 1.58 -5.14 -12.54
CA GLY A 86 1.25 -4.52 -13.83
C GLY A 86 -0.21 -4.75 -14.20
N ALA A 87 -0.74 -5.95 -13.99
CA ALA A 87 -2.14 -6.27 -14.23
C ALA A 87 -3.08 -5.53 -13.28
N ALA A 88 -2.72 -5.41 -11.99
CA ALA A 88 -3.48 -4.64 -11.01
C ALA A 88 -3.50 -3.15 -11.35
N LEU A 89 -2.36 -2.58 -11.76
CA LEU A 89 -2.27 -1.17 -12.20
C LEU A 89 -3.09 -0.92 -13.47
N ARG A 90 -3.07 -1.85 -14.43
CA ARG A 90 -3.91 -1.78 -15.65
C ARG A 90 -5.40 -1.80 -15.30
N ARG A 91 -5.83 -2.67 -14.38
CA ARG A 91 -7.21 -2.73 -13.89
C ARG A 91 -7.62 -1.44 -13.17
N PHE A 92 -6.78 -0.96 -12.25
CA PHE A 92 -7.04 0.30 -11.55
C PHE A 92 -7.18 1.49 -12.52
N LYS A 93 -6.31 1.62 -13.53
CA LYS A 93 -6.43 2.64 -14.57
C LYS A 93 -7.75 2.52 -15.36
N HIS A 94 -8.16 1.30 -15.68
CA HIS A 94 -9.42 1.03 -16.37
C HIS A 94 -10.62 1.47 -15.52
N ASP A 95 -10.67 1.07 -14.25
CA ASP A 95 -11.77 1.39 -13.33
C ASP A 95 -11.85 2.90 -13.04
N LEU A 96 -10.70 3.55 -12.87
CA LEU A 96 -10.62 5.00 -12.69
C LEU A 96 -11.16 5.75 -13.90
N ARG A 97 -10.88 5.26 -15.11
CA ARG A 97 -11.44 5.85 -16.34
C ARG A 97 -12.96 5.71 -16.38
N GLN A 98 -13.51 4.54 -16.08
CA GLN A 98 -14.96 4.37 -16.01
C GLN A 98 -15.60 5.32 -14.98
N LEU A 99 -14.95 5.48 -13.82
CA LEU A 99 -15.44 6.37 -12.77
C LEU A 99 -15.41 7.85 -13.20
N LEU A 100 -14.37 8.27 -13.92
CA LEU A 100 -14.28 9.63 -14.48
C LEU A 100 -15.32 9.86 -15.60
N GLU A 101 -15.65 8.85 -16.40
CA GLU A 101 -16.68 8.95 -17.44
C GLU A 101 -18.09 9.02 -16.82
N LEU A 102 -18.33 8.30 -15.72
CA LEU A 102 -19.64 8.25 -15.06
C LEU A 102 -19.88 9.39 -14.06
N LYS A 103 -18.82 9.84 -13.37
CA LYS A 103 -18.91 10.76 -12.22
C LYS A 103 -17.91 11.91 -12.27
N GLY A 104 -17.10 12.00 -13.33
CA GLY A 104 -16.13 13.07 -13.48
C GLY A 104 -16.76 14.40 -13.91
N PRO A 105 -15.94 15.45 -14.00
CA PRO A 105 -16.39 16.74 -14.50
C PRO A 105 -16.87 16.63 -15.96
N PRO A 106 -17.81 17.49 -16.42
CA PRO A 106 -18.35 17.44 -17.78
C PRO A 106 -17.29 17.52 -18.88
N THR A 107 -16.16 18.17 -18.56
CA THR A 107 -14.97 18.24 -19.40
C THR A 107 -13.74 17.87 -18.59
N LEU A 108 -13.03 16.83 -19.03
CA LEU A 108 -11.69 16.52 -18.54
C LEU A 108 -10.66 17.42 -19.25
N PRO A 109 -9.75 18.07 -18.50
CA PRO A 109 -8.66 18.83 -19.09
C PRO A 109 -7.80 17.96 -20.02
N SER A 110 -7.26 18.56 -21.09
CA SER A 110 -6.56 17.82 -22.15
C SER A 110 -5.28 17.14 -21.66
N GLU A 111 -4.60 17.72 -20.66
CA GLU A 111 -3.44 17.17 -20.00
C GLU A 111 -3.77 15.90 -19.18
N TRP A 112 -4.96 15.85 -18.58
CA TRP A 112 -5.45 14.66 -17.86
C TRP A 112 -5.77 13.55 -18.86
N LYS A 113 -6.47 13.87 -19.95
CA LYS A 113 -6.78 12.89 -21.01
C LYS A 113 -5.53 12.20 -21.53
N LYS A 114 -4.47 12.96 -21.81
CA LYS A 114 -3.19 12.43 -22.29
C LYS A 114 -2.55 11.47 -21.28
N ARG A 115 -2.54 11.84 -20.00
CA ARG A 115 -1.90 11.09 -18.92
C ARG A 115 -2.62 9.77 -18.58
N PHE A 116 -3.93 9.68 -18.82
CA PHE A 116 -4.69 8.43 -18.68
C PHE A 116 -4.75 7.60 -19.97
N SER A 117 -4.40 8.16 -21.13
CA SER A 117 -4.34 7.41 -22.40
C SER A 117 -3.01 6.68 -22.63
N GLU A 118 -1.94 7.03 -21.92
CA GLU A 118 -0.64 6.35 -22.00
C GLU A 118 -0.68 5.02 -21.22
N LEU A 119 -0.71 3.91 -21.97
CA LEU A 119 -0.36 2.58 -21.48
C LEU A 119 1.12 2.61 -21.09
N VAL A 120 1.46 2.07 -19.92
CA VAL A 120 2.85 1.69 -19.61
C VAL A 120 3.17 0.46 -20.45
#